data_AF-A0A655JGG8-F1
#
_entry.id   AF-A0A655JGG8-F1
#
_cell.length_a   1.000
_cell.length_b   1.000
_cell.length_c   1.000
_cell.angle_alpha   90.00
_cell.angle_beta   90.00
_cell.angle_gamma   90.00
#
_symmetry.space_group_name_H-M   'P 1'
#
loop_
_entity.id
_entity.type
_entity.pdbx_description
1 polymer ?
#
loop_
_entity_poly.entity_id
_entity_poly.type
_entity_poly.pdbx_seq_one_letter_code
_entity_poly.pdbx_strand_id
1 'polypeptide(L)'
;MIGIGALNSGIGNLGFGNSGNNNIGLFNSGNNNIGFFNSGDSNFGFFNSGDTNTGFGNAGFTNTGFGNASSGNFGFGNAGNNNFGFGNSGFENMGVGNSGAYNTGSFNSGTLNTGDLNSGDFNTGWANSGDINTGGFHSGDLNTGFGSPVDQPVMNSGFGNIGTGNSGFNNSGDANSGFQNTNTGAFFIGHSGLLNSGGGQHVGISNSGTGFNTGLFNTGFNNTGIGNSATNAAFTTTSGVANSGDNSSGGFNAGNDQSGFFDG
;
A
#
# COMPACT_ATOMS: atom_id res chain seq x y z
N MET A 1 -34.52 -2.71 -53.72
CA MET A 1 -34.99 -3.78 -52.81
C MET A 1 -34.02 -4.94 -52.92
N ILE A 2 -33.04 -5.03 -52.02
CA ILE A 2 -32.20 -6.24 -51.84
C ILE A 2 -32.08 -6.43 -50.33
N GLY A 3 -32.64 -7.54 -49.85
CA GLY A 3 -33.01 -7.80 -48.46
C GLY A 3 -34.47 -8.24 -48.44
N ILE A 4 -34.79 -9.29 -47.69
CA ILE A 4 -36.11 -9.94 -47.65
C ILE A 4 -37.10 -9.01 -46.90
N GLY A 5 -37.38 -7.85 -47.50
CA GLY A 5 -37.89 -6.65 -46.83
C GLY A 5 -39.26 -6.81 -46.18
N ALA A 6 -39.99 -7.89 -46.47
CA ALA A 6 -41.25 -8.22 -45.78
C ALA A 6 -41.08 -8.44 -44.27
N LEU A 7 -39.87 -8.71 -43.80
CA LEU A 7 -39.60 -9.04 -42.39
C LEU A 7 -38.62 -8.07 -41.71
N ASN A 8 -38.34 -6.93 -42.34
CA ASN A 8 -37.67 -5.81 -41.67
C ASN A 8 -38.69 -4.67 -41.49
N SER A 9 -38.64 -3.98 -40.35
CA SER A 9 -39.40 -2.75 -40.09
C SER A 9 -38.46 -1.56 -40.15
N GLY A 10 -38.81 -0.51 -40.90
CA GLY A 10 -37.99 0.69 -41.10
C GLY A 10 -37.18 0.70 -42.40
N ILE A 11 -36.23 1.63 -42.53
CA ILE A 11 -35.58 1.98 -43.81
C ILE A 11 -34.10 1.59 -43.80
N GLY A 12 -33.57 1.17 -44.96
CA GLY A 12 -32.12 0.96 -45.13
C GLY A 12 -31.55 -0.28 -44.46
N ASN A 13 -32.39 -1.17 -43.93
CA ASN A 13 -31.94 -2.41 -43.30
C ASN A 13 -31.49 -3.45 -44.35
N LEU A 14 -30.34 -4.09 -44.11
CA LEU A 14 -29.81 -5.21 -44.89
C LEU A 14 -29.78 -6.48 -44.04
N GLY A 15 -30.51 -7.52 -44.45
CA GLY A 15 -30.63 -8.79 -43.73
C GLY A 15 -32.07 -9.12 -43.38
N PHE A 16 -32.32 -9.68 -42.19
CA PHE A 16 -33.61 -10.26 -41.79
C PHE A 16 -33.98 -9.92 -40.34
N GLY A 17 -35.26 -9.65 -40.08
CA GLY A 17 -35.79 -9.48 -38.73
C GLY A 17 -35.35 -8.20 -38.02
N ASN A 18 -34.82 -7.22 -38.75
CA ASN A 18 -34.37 -5.96 -38.16
C ASN A 18 -35.54 -4.98 -37.99
N SER A 19 -35.54 -4.21 -36.90
CA SER A 19 -36.49 -3.14 -36.61
C SER A 19 -35.77 -1.82 -36.38
N GLY A 20 -36.20 -0.74 -37.03
CA GLY A 20 -35.54 0.56 -37.03
C GLY A 20 -34.78 0.82 -38.33
N ASN A 21 -33.73 1.63 -38.34
CA ASN A 21 -33.11 2.09 -39.60
C ASN A 21 -31.64 1.69 -39.76
N ASN A 22 -31.23 1.45 -41.00
CA ASN A 22 -29.83 1.27 -41.41
C ASN A 22 -29.08 0.14 -40.67
N ASN A 23 -29.80 -0.90 -40.23
CA ASN A 23 -29.17 -2.05 -39.58
C ASN A 23 -28.65 -3.06 -40.61
N ILE A 24 -27.50 -3.68 -40.36
CA ILE A 24 -26.92 -4.74 -41.19
C ILE A 24 -26.77 -6.01 -40.36
N GLY A 25 -27.43 -7.10 -40.78
CA GLY A 25 -27.37 -8.41 -40.14
C GLY A 25 -28.75 -8.92 -39.74
N LEU A 26 -28.86 -9.63 -38.60
CA LEU A 26 -30.12 -10.30 -38.22
C LEU A 26 -30.63 -9.84 -36.86
N PHE A 27 -31.95 -9.65 -36.77
CA PHE A 27 -32.66 -9.45 -35.50
C PHE A 27 -32.15 -8.25 -34.66
N ASN A 28 -31.65 -7.19 -35.31
CA ASN A 28 -31.27 -5.98 -34.60
C ASN A 28 -32.48 -5.05 -34.41
N SER A 29 -32.53 -4.33 -33.29
CA SER A 29 -33.56 -3.35 -32.98
C SER A 29 -32.94 -1.99 -32.65
N GLY A 30 -33.43 -0.92 -33.26
CA GLY A 30 -32.84 0.43 -33.16
C GLY A 30 -32.17 0.82 -34.47
N ASN A 31 -31.13 1.64 -34.44
CA ASN A 31 -30.55 2.22 -35.65
C ASN A 31 -29.06 1.91 -35.80
N ASN A 32 -28.61 1.79 -37.06
CA ASN A 32 -27.18 1.73 -37.42
C ASN A 32 -26.40 0.57 -36.78
N ASN A 33 -27.07 -0.51 -36.36
CA ASN A 33 -26.39 -1.66 -35.79
C ASN A 33 -25.83 -2.59 -36.88
N ILE A 34 -24.66 -3.17 -36.64
CA ILE A 34 -24.03 -4.16 -37.52
C ILE A 34 -23.78 -5.44 -36.73
N GLY A 35 -24.41 -6.53 -37.13
CA GLY A 35 -24.26 -7.85 -36.53
C GLY A 35 -25.59 -8.48 -36.16
N PHE A 36 -25.71 -9.08 -34.97
CA PHE A 36 -26.84 -9.93 -34.63
C PHE A 36 -27.40 -9.63 -33.24
N PHE A 37 -28.73 -9.58 -33.14
CA PHE A 37 -29.43 -9.45 -31.85
C PHE A 37 -29.00 -8.22 -31.04
N ASN A 38 -28.54 -7.14 -31.68
CA ASN A 38 -28.23 -5.90 -30.98
C ASN A 38 -29.50 -5.07 -30.76
N SER A 39 -29.57 -4.35 -29.65
CA SER A 39 -30.67 -3.46 -29.28
C SER A 39 -30.14 -2.09 -28.87
N GLY A 40 -30.71 -1.01 -29.42
CA GLY A 40 -30.20 0.35 -29.27
C GLY A 40 -29.51 0.83 -30.54
N ASP A 41 -28.56 1.75 -30.45
CA ASP A 41 -28.02 2.43 -31.63
C ASP A 41 -26.51 2.22 -31.84
N SER A 42 -26.09 2.07 -33.10
CA SER A 42 -24.68 2.06 -33.53
C SER A 42 -23.82 0.96 -32.90
N ASN A 43 -24.39 -0.19 -32.53
CA ASN A 43 -23.62 -1.30 -32.00
C ASN A 43 -22.99 -2.15 -33.11
N PHE A 44 -21.79 -2.67 -32.86
CA PHE A 44 -21.09 -3.60 -33.75
C PHE A 44 -20.83 -4.93 -33.02
N GLY A 45 -21.40 -6.03 -33.52
CA GLY A 45 -21.18 -7.37 -32.98
C GLY A 45 -22.48 -8.08 -32.60
N PHE A 46 -22.53 -8.67 -31.41
CA PHE A 46 -23.58 -9.62 -31.04
C PHE A 46 -24.17 -9.32 -29.67
N PHE A 47 -25.50 -9.38 -29.55
CA PHE A 47 -26.21 -9.29 -28.26
C PHE A 47 -25.90 -8.03 -27.44
N ASN A 48 -25.44 -6.95 -28.06
CA ASN A 48 -25.20 -5.70 -27.33
C ASN A 48 -26.53 -4.97 -27.09
N SER A 49 -26.65 -4.30 -25.94
CA SER A 49 -27.80 -3.50 -25.56
C SER A 49 -27.36 -2.09 -25.14
N GLY A 50 -28.04 -1.05 -25.64
CA GLY A 50 -27.62 0.34 -25.48
C GLY A 50 -26.89 0.84 -26.72
N ASP A 51 -25.94 1.77 -26.58
CA ASP A 51 -25.42 2.50 -27.74
C ASP A 51 -23.89 2.42 -27.91
N THR A 52 -23.45 2.32 -29.17
CA THR A 52 -22.02 2.41 -29.57
C THR A 52 -21.14 1.33 -28.91
N ASN A 53 -21.69 0.16 -28.63
CA ASN A 53 -20.91 -0.95 -28.09
C ASN A 53 -20.29 -1.79 -29.22
N THR A 54 -19.08 -2.30 -29.00
CA THR A 54 -18.37 -3.17 -29.94
C THR A 54 -18.00 -4.49 -29.26
N GLY A 55 -18.42 -5.62 -29.83
CA GLY A 55 -18.11 -6.97 -29.33
C GLY A 55 -19.35 -7.76 -28.97
N PHE A 56 -19.35 -8.42 -27.81
CA PHE A 56 -20.39 -9.39 -27.43
C PHE A 56 -21.03 -9.07 -26.09
N GLY A 57 -22.36 -8.99 -26.05
CA GLY A 57 -23.13 -8.99 -24.80
C GLY A 57 -22.86 -7.78 -23.90
N ASN A 58 -22.41 -6.65 -24.45
CA ASN A 58 -22.20 -5.45 -23.66
C ASN A 58 -23.53 -4.71 -23.44
N ALA A 59 -23.69 -4.08 -22.28
CA ALA A 59 -24.87 -3.31 -21.89
C ALA A 59 -24.50 -1.86 -21.52
N GLY A 60 -25.23 -0.89 -22.02
CA GLY A 60 -25.00 0.54 -21.78
C GLY A 60 -24.30 1.21 -22.96
N PHE A 61 -23.25 2.00 -22.71
CA PHE A 61 -22.71 2.93 -23.71
C PHE A 61 -21.21 2.71 -23.94
N THR A 62 -20.78 2.80 -25.21
CA THR A 62 -19.35 2.90 -25.59
C THR A 62 -18.43 1.81 -25.02
N ASN A 63 -18.95 0.61 -24.78
CA ASN A 63 -18.14 -0.50 -24.28
C ASN A 63 -17.51 -1.29 -25.44
N THR A 64 -16.28 -1.77 -25.25
CA THR A 64 -15.58 -2.63 -26.21
C THR A 64 -15.13 -3.93 -25.55
N GLY A 65 -15.48 -5.06 -26.14
CA GLY A 65 -15.12 -6.40 -25.66
C GLY A 65 -16.33 -7.24 -25.31
N PHE A 66 -16.34 -7.87 -24.13
CA PHE A 66 -17.30 -8.93 -23.80
C PHE A 66 -17.97 -8.69 -22.45
N GLY A 67 -19.31 -8.65 -22.43
CA GLY A 67 -20.06 -8.69 -21.17
C GLY A 67 -19.83 -7.49 -20.26
N ASN A 68 -19.45 -6.33 -20.78
CA ASN A 68 -19.28 -5.12 -19.96
C ASN A 68 -20.61 -4.42 -19.74
N ALA A 69 -20.78 -3.77 -18.59
CA ALA A 69 -22.01 -3.07 -18.20
C ALA A 69 -21.75 -1.61 -17.82
N SER A 70 -22.71 -0.74 -18.12
CA SER A 70 -22.66 0.72 -17.97
C SER A 70 -21.81 1.39 -19.06
N SER A 71 -20.72 2.11 -18.79
CA SER A 71 -20.16 3.03 -19.80
C SER A 71 -18.65 2.94 -19.99
N GLY A 72 -18.18 3.00 -21.24
CA GLY A 72 -16.77 3.27 -21.56
C GLY A 72 -15.78 2.19 -21.11
N ASN A 73 -16.22 0.97 -20.88
CA ASN A 73 -15.33 -0.11 -20.46
C ASN A 73 -14.66 -0.79 -21.66
N PHE A 74 -13.41 -1.23 -21.48
CA PHE A 74 -12.69 -2.03 -22.45
C PHE A 74 -12.23 -3.36 -21.82
N GLY A 75 -12.55 -4.48 -22.46
CA GLY A 75 -12.14 -5.82 -22.02
C GLY A 75 -13.33 -6.69 -21.69
N PHE A 76 -13.31 -7.38 -20.54
CA PHE A 76 -14.21 -8.49 -20.26
C PHE A 76 -14.88 -8.37 -18.89
N GLY A 77 -16.21 -8.41 -18.86
CA GLY A 77 -16.97 -8.56 -17.62
C GLY A 77 -16.83 -7.38 -16.65
N ASN A 78 -16.51 -6.18 -17.13
CA ASN A 78 -16.40 -5.01 -16.26
C ASN A 78 -17.78 -4.41 -15.98
N ALA A 79 -18.02 -4.00 -14.73
CA ALA A 79 -19.26 -3.37 -14.31
C ALA A 79 -19.01 -1.96 -13.76
N GLY A 80 -19.65 -0.95 -14.31
CA GLY A 80 -19.43 0.45 -13.94
C GLY A 80 -18.81 1.22 -15.09
N ASN A 81 -17.96 2.21 -14.83
CA ASN A 81 -17.51 3.13 -15.87
C ASN A 81 -16.00 3.19 -16.05
N ASN A 82 -15.58 3.30 -17.32
CA ASN A 82 -14.19 3.56 -17.72
C ASN A 82 -13.18 2.52 -17.22
N ASN A 83 -13.60 1.27 -16.99
CA ASN A 83 -12.68 0.23 -16.55
C ASN A 83 -11.98 -0.43 -17.74
N PHE A 84 -10.70 -0.75 -17.57
CA PHE A 84 -9.88 -1.43 -18.57
C PHE A 84 -9.38 -2.77 -18.03
N GLY A 85 -9.66 -3.86 -18.74
CA GLY A 85 -9.20 -5.20 -18.38
C GLY A 85 -10.35 -6.16 -18.07
N PHE A 86 -10.26 -6.88 -16.94
CA PHE A 86 -11.10 -8.05 -16.68
C PHE A 86 -11.77 -7.98 -15.32
N GLY A 87 -13.10 -8.09 -15.30
CA GLY A 87 -13.86 -8.28 -14.06
C GLY A 87 -13.75 -7.14 -13.05
N ASN A 88 -13.47 -5.91 -13.51
CA ASN A 88 -13.41 -4.77 -12.61
C ASN A 88 -14.81 -4.23 -12.31
N SER A 89 -15.01 -3.72 -11.10
CA SER A 89 -16.24 -3.07 -10.68
C SER A 89 -15.99 -1.67 -10.14
N GLY A 90 -16.83 -0.71 -10.53
CA GLY A 90 -16.72 0.69 -10.13
C GLY A 90 -16.18 1.59 -11.24
N PHE A 91 -15.19 2.43 -10.94
CA PHE A 91 -14.79 3.57 -11.78
C PHE A 91 -13.28 3.60 -12.10
N GLU A 92 -12.92 3.70 -13.37
CA GLU A 92 -11.53 3.95 -13.80
C GLU A 92 -10.50 2.96 -13.22
N ASN A 93 -10.87 1.70 -13.06
CA ASN A 93 -9.93 0.67 -12.67
C ASN A 93 -9.24 0.07 -13.91
N MET A 94 -7.94 -0.22 -13.79
CA MET A 94 -7.13 -0.87 -14.81
C MET A 94 -6.53 -2.18 -14.29
N GLY A 95 -6.77 -3.28 -15.00
CA GLY A 95 -6.21 -4.59 -14.69
C GLY A 95 -7.30 -5.62 -14.42
N VAL A 96 -7.19 -6.38 -13.34
CA VAL A 96 -8.02 -7.58 -13.11
C VAL A 96 -8.71 -7.56 -11.75
N GLY A 97 -10.04 -7.70 -11.72
CA GLY A 97 -10.77 -7.98 -10.49
C GLY A 97 -10.73 -6.88 -9.45
N ASN A 98 -10.49 -5.63 -9.85
CA ASN A 98 -10.51 -4.50 -8.92
C ASN A 98 -11.94 -4.07 -8.59
N SER A 99 -12.17 -3.55 -7.39
CA SER A 99 -13.43 -3.00 -6.93
C SER A 99 -13.23 -1.61 -6.34
N GLY A 100 -14.03 -0.64 -6.74
CA GLY A 100 -13.92 0.75 -6.25
C GLY A 100 -13.45 1.67 -7.35
N ALA A 101 -12.48 2.55 -7.08
CA ALA A 101 -12.11 3.60 -8.02
C ALA A 101 -10.60 3.76 -8.24
N TYR A 102 -10.18 4.04 -9.48
CA TYR A 102 -8.80 4.41 -9.81
C TYR A 102 -7.73 3.39 -9.41
N ASN A 103 -8.08 2.11 -9.29
CA ASN A 103 -7.11 1.08 -8.93
C ASN A 103 -6.37 0.56 -10.18
N THR A 104 -5.06 0.33 -10.07
CA THR A 104 -4.24 -0.26 -11.12
C THR A 104 -3.58 -1.54 -10.64
N GLY A 105 -3.70 -2.63 -11.41
CA GLY A 105 -3.16 -3.95 -11.07
C GLY A 105 -4.29 -4.95 -10.80
N SER A 106 -4.15 -5.81 -9.78
CA SER A 106 -5.07 -6.95 -9.62
C SER A 106 -5.69 -7.02 -8.23
N PHE A 107 -7.00 -7.30 -8.17
CA PHE A 107 -7.72 -7.64 -6.95
C PHE A 107 -7.60 -6.58 -5.84
N ASN A 108 -7.51 -5.30 -6.22
CA ASN A 108 -7.55 -4.21 -5.26
C ASN A 108 -9.00 -3.82 -4.95
N SER A 109 -9.27 -3.44 -3.70
CA SER A 109 -10.55 -2.93 -3.24
C SER A 109 -10.37 -1.58 -2.55
N GLY A 110 -11.16 -0.57 -2.95
CA GLY A 110 -11.08 0.79 -2.43
C GLY A 110 -10.66 1.77 -3.53
N THR A 111 -9.85 2.77 -3.20
CA THR A 111 -9.51 3.85 -4.12
C THR A 111 -8.01 4.08 -4.30
N LEU A 112 -7.59 4.41 -5.52
CA LEU A 112 -6.22 4.82 -5.84
C LEU A 112 -5.12 3.82 -5.42
N ASN A 113 -5.42 2.53 -5.42
CA ASN A 113 -4.42 1.51 -5.14
C ASN A 113 -3.65 1.12 -6.41
N THR A 114 -2.35 0.88 -6.28
CA THR A 114 -1.50 0.37 -7.36
C THR A 114 -0.78 -0.91 -6.91
N GLY A 115 -0.84 -1.97 -7.72
CA GLY A 115 -0.26 -3.27 -7.41
C GLY A 115 -1.35 -4.32 -7.21
N ASP A 116 -1.15 -5.25 -6.28
CA ASP A 116 -2.02 -6.42 -6.16
C ASP A 116 -2.60 -6.59 -4.74
N LEU A 117 -3.81 -7.14 -4.64
CA LEU A 117 -4.45 -7.56 -3.39
C LEU A 117 -4.54 -6.49 -2.29
N ASN A 118 -4.57 -5.19 -2.65
CA ASN A 118 -4.69 -4.14 -1.64
C ASN A 118 -6.16 -3.87 -1.27
N SER A 119 -6.44 -3.54 -0.01
CA SER A 119 -7.78 -3.16 0.47
C SER A 119 -7.71 -1.87 1.28
N GLY A 120 -8.53 -0.88 0.95
CA GLY A 120 -8.44 0.48 1.50
C GLY A 120 -7.99 1.47 0.42
N ASP A 121 -7.43 2.60 0.80
CA ASP A 121 -7.15 3.69 -0.12
C ASP A 121 -5.65 4.03 -0.25
N PHE A 122 -5.21 4.47 -1.44
CA PHE A 122 -3.85 4.96 -1.71
C PHE A 122 -2.72 3.97 -1.44
N ASN A 123 -2.97 2.66 -1.51
CA ASN A 123 -1.93 1.65 -1.28
C ASN A 123 -1.11 1.39 -2.54
N THR A 124 0.20 1.21 -2.38
CA THR A 124 1.11 0.78 -3.44
C THR A 124 1.81 -0.52 -3.07
N GLY A 125 1.80 -1.51 -3.96
CA GLY A 125 2.50 -2.78 -3.79
C GLY A 125 1.56 -3.96 -3.57
N TRP A 126 1.87 -4.87 -2.66
CA TRP A 126 1.16 -6.16 -2.55
C TRP A 126 0.54 -6.40 -1.18
N ALA A 127 -0.74 -6.77 -1.17
CA ALA A 127 -1.43 -7.30 0.01
C ALA A 127 -1.42 -6.34 1.21
N ASN A 128 -1.64 -5.05 0.96
CA ASN A 128 -1.80 -4.06 2.03
C ASN A 128 -3.28 -3.88 2.38
N SER A 129 -3.58 -3.67 3.65
CA SER A 129 -4.91 -3.30 4.14
C SER A 129 -4.82 -2.00 4.94
N GLY A 130 -5.79 -1.10 4.78
CA GLY A 130 -5.78 0.25 5.37
C GLY A 130 -5.41 1.30 4.33
N ASP A 131 -5.09 2.51 4.78
CA ASP A 131 -4.87 3.66 3.92
C ASP A 131 -3.39 4.09 3.86
N ILE A 132 -2.92 4.51 2.68
CA ILE A 132 -1.60 5.12 2.48
C ILE A 132 -0.45 4.15 2.84
N ASN A 133 -0.52 2.91 2.36
CA ASN A 133 0.58 1.95 2.51
C ASN A 133 1.46 1.88 1.25
N THR A 134 2.76 1.61 1.42
CA THR A 134 3.68 1.37 0.31
C THR A 134 4.58 0.18 0.61
N GLY A 135 4.60 -0.81 -0.28
CA GLY A 135 5.43 -2.01 -0.19
C GLY A 135 4.58 -3.27 -0.08
N GLY A 136 4.54 -3.96 1.07
CA GLY A 136 3.66 -5.12 1.15
C GLY A 136 3.40 -5.72 2.51
N PHE A 137 2.31 -6.49 2.58
CA PHE A 137 1.83 -7.16 3.78
C PHE A 137 1.61 -6.19 4.94
N HIS A 138 1.09 -4.99 4.65
CA HIS A 138 0.70 -4.04 5.68
C HIS A 138 -0.73 -4.27 6.14
N SER A 139 -0.98 -4.00 7.42
CA SER A 139 -2.32 -3.82 7.98
C SER A 139 -2.33 -2.48 8.70
N GLY A 140 -3.35 -1.68 8.46
CA GLY A 140 -3.53 -0.36 9.05
C GLY A 140 -3.02 0.80 8.20
N ASP A 141 -3.08 2.00 8.75
CA ASP A 141 -2.83 3.25 8.01
C ASP A 141 -1.37 3.74 8.11
N LEU A 142 -0.88 4.37 7.04
CA LEU A 142 0.40 5.12 6.95
C LEU A 142 1.67 4.29 7.18
N ASN A 143 1.88 3.24 6.38
CA ASN A 143 3.09 2.41 6.44
C ASN A 143 3.92 2.45 5.16
N THR A 144 5.25 2.52 5.26
CA THR A 144 6.15 2.31 4.12
C THR A 144 7.11 1.15 4.40
N GLY A 145 7.37 0.30 3.40
CA GLY A 145 8.20 -0.90 3.54
C GLY A 145 7.40 -2.21 3.58
N PHE A 146 7.74 -3.16 4.46
CA PHE A 146 7.13 -4.49 4.48
C PHE A 146 6.77 -4.95 5.90
N GLY A 147 5.56 -5.49 6.05
CA GLY A 147 5.14 -6.22 7.27
C GLY A 147 4.82 -5.36 8.50
N SER A 148 4.29 -4.15 8.35
CA SER A 148 3.79 -3.33 9.46
C SER A 148 2.29 -3.60 9.70
N PRO A 149 1.85 -4.06 10.89
CA PRO A 149 0.47 -4.47 11.13
C PRO A 149 -0.40 -3.46 11.90
N VAL A 150 0.04 -2.22 12.07
CA VAL A 150 -0.56 -1.25 12.99
C VAL A 150 -0.79 0.11 12.32
N ASP A 151 -1.87 0.81 12.67
CA ASP A 151 -2.14 2.20 12.25
C ASP A 151 -1.10 3.15 12.86
N GLN A 152 -0.42 3.93 12.02
CA GLN A 152 0.65 4.82 12.48
C GLN A 152 0.30 6.30 12.30
N PRO A 153 0.54 7.15 13.31
CA PRO A 153 0.46 8.60 13.16
C PRO A 153 1.65 9.17 12.35
N VAL A 154 2.74 8.40 12.18
CA VAL A 154 3.93 8.75 11.41
C VAL A 154 4.49 7.53 10.68
N MET A 155 4.93 7.72 9.43
CA MET A 155 5.41 6.64 8.56
C MET A 155 6.54 5.82 9.19
N ASN A 156 6.34 4.50 9.28
CA ASN A 156 7.43 3.55 9.38
C ASN A 156 8.07 3.34 8.01
N SER A 157 9.38 3.05 7.95
CA SER A 157 10.10 2.66 6.73
C SER A 157 10.97 1.41 6.97
N GLY A 158 11.02 0.50 5.99
CA GLY A 158 11.85 -0.72 6.07
C GLY A 158 11.05 -1.99 6.39
N PHE A 159 11.62 -2.95 7.12
CA PHE A 159 11.04 -4.29 7.28
C PHE A 159 10.74 -4.60 8.75
N GLY A 160 9.54 -5.11 9.03
CA GLY A 160 9.21 -5.75 10.32
C GLY A 160 9.28 -4.83 11.55
N ASN A 161 9.12 -3.51 11.37
CA ASN A 161 9.07 -2.57 12.49
C ASN A 161 7.69 -2.62 13.17
N ILE A 162 7.66 -2.48 14.50
CA ILE A 162 6.45 -2.46 15.33
C ILE A 162 6.47 -1.18 16.19
N GLY A 163 5.39 -0.40 16.19
CA GLY A 163 5.33 0.93 16.81
C GLY A 163 5.54 2.05 15.79
N THR A 164 5.63 3.30 16.22
CA THR A 164 5.50 4.49 15.35
C THR A 164 6.85 5.12 14.98
N GLY A 165 6.98 5.67 13.76
CA GLY A 165 8.14 6.49 13.37
C GLY A 165 9.48 5.72 13.29
N ASN A 166 9.43 4.42 12.99
CA ASN A 166 10.60 3.58 12.89
C ASN A 166 11.20 3.55 11.48
N SER A 167 12.52 3.40 11.37
CA SER A 167 13.23 3.19 10.10
C SER A 167 14.23 2.03 10.19
N GLY A 168 14.29 1.19 9.16
CA GLY A 168 15.22 0.06 9.09
C GLY A 168 14.53 -1.29 9.34
N PHE A 169 15.13 -2.17 10.12
CA PHE A 169 14.76 -3.58 10.20
C PHE A 169 14.45 -4.01 11.64
N ASN A 170 13.28 -4.62 11.85
CA ASN A 170 12.89 -5.30 13.07
C ASN A 170 12.98 -4.44 14.34
N ASN A 171 12.73 -3.13 14.25
CA ASN A 171 12.68 -2.27 15.43
C ASN A 171 11.32 -2.41 16.15
N SER A 172 11.31 -2.24 17.46
CA SER A 172 10.12 -2.29 18.31
C SER A 172 10.02 -1.05 19.18
N GLY A 173 8.81 -0.52 19.35
CA GLY A 173 8.57 0.75 20.05
C GLY A 173 8.63 1.94 19.10
N ASP A 174 8.76 3.15 19.63
CA ASP A 174 8.65 4.37 18.83
C ASP A 174 10.01 4.97 18.44
N ALA A 175 10.04 5.68 17.31
CA ALA A 175 11.12 6.56 16.85
C ALA A 175 12.50 5.90 16.67
N ASN A 176 12.56 4.60 16.39
CA ASN A 176 13.83 3.89 16.21
C ASN A 176 14.39 4.02 14.79
N SER A 177 15.71 3.91 14.66
CA SER A 177 16.40 3.85 13.38
C SER A 177 17.51 2.79 13.41
N GLY A 178 17.54 1.92 12.40
CA GLY A 178 18.57 0.89 12.24
C GLY A 178 18.02 -0.53 12.39
N PHE A 179 18.70 -1.40 13.14
CA PHE A 179 18.41 -2.83 13.20
C PHE A 179 18.13 -3.30 14.63
N GLN A 180 16.97 -3.92 14.84
CA GLN A 180 16.59 -4.56 16.09
C GLN A 180 16.70 -3.68 17.34
N ASN A 181 16.40 -2.38 17.23
CA ASN A 181 16.29 -1.53 18.41
C ASN A 181 14.93 -1.72 19.08
N THR A 182 14.89 -1.73 20.41
CA THR A 182 13.69 -1.90 21.22
C THR A 182 13.53 -0.73 22.19
N ASN A 183 12.76 0.27 21.78
CA ASN A 183 12.43 1.40 22.64
C ASN A 183 11.23 1.06 23.53
N THR A 184 11.43 1.02 24.84
CA THR A 184 10.37 0.84 25.85
C THR A 184 10.00 2.16 26.54
N GLY A 185 10.62 3.28 26.12
CA GLY A 185 10.49 4.60 26.71
C GLY A 185 9.32 5.42 26.16
N ALA A 186 9.31 6.71 26.54
CA ALA A 186 8.26 7.65 26.19
C ALA A 186 8.20 7.96 24.68
N PHE A 187 6.98 8.25 24.22
CA PHE A 187 6.63 8.63 22.86
C PHE A 187 7.59 9.72 22.30
N PHE A 188 8.13 9.48 21.10
CA PHE A 188 9.07 10.34 20.34
C PHE A 188 10.55 10.40 20.74
N ILE A 189 11.01 9.60 21.71
CA ILE A 189 12.45 9.48 22.01
C ILE A 189 12.87 8.05 21.71
N GLY A 190 13.53 7.81 20.56
CA GLY A 190 13.89 6.47 20.12
C GLY A 190 15.39 6.24 19.97
N HIS A 191 15.75 5.05 19.53
CA HIS A 191 17.14 4.63 19.43
C HIS A 191 17.67 4.72 17.99
N SER A 192 18.98 4.84 17.82
CA SER A 192 19.66 4.77 16.52
C SER A 192 20.81 3.77 16.54
N GLY A 193 20.87 2.89 15.55
CA GLY A 193 21.94 1.91 15.38
C GLY A 193 21.46 0.47 15.48
N LEU A 194 22.16 -0.36 16.26
CA LEU A 194 21.97 -1.81 16.31
C LEU A 194 21.67 -2.28 17.73
N LEU A 195 20.61 -3.07 17.92
CA LEU A 195 20.34 -3.80 19.16
C LEU A 195 20.26 -2.95 20.43
N ASN A 196 19.97 -1.65 20.31
CA ASN A 196 19.79 -0.82 21.50
C ASN A 196 18.44 -1.13 22.13
N SER A 197 18.35 -1.11 23.46
CA SER A 197 17.11 -1.44 24.17
C SER A 197 16.87 -0.61 25.42
N GLY A 198 15.62 -0.36 25.77
CA GLY A 198 15.25 0.31 27.02
C GLY A 198 14.58 1.67 26.80
N GLY A 199 14.61 2.54 27.81
CA GLY A 199 13.82 3.77 27.82
C GLY A 199 14.65 5.03 27.66
N GLY A 200 14.50 5.77 26.56
CA GLY A 200 15.26 7.00 26.30
C GLY A 200 15.95 6.95 24.93
N GLN A 201 17.07 7.67 24.77
CA GLN A 201 17.76 7.77 23.50
C GLN A 201 19.10 7.03 23.54
N HIS A 202 19.17 5.94 22.80
CA HIS A 202 20.40 5.15 22.69
C HIS A 202 20.95 5.28 21.28
N VAL A 203 22.24 5.56 21.14
CA VAL A 203 22.91 5.71 19.84
C VAL A 203 24.11 4.79 19.77
N GLY A 204 24.16 3.90 18.78
CA GLY A 204 25.28 3.00 18.54
C GLY A 204 24.86 1.52 18.62
N ILE A 205 25.63 0.69 19.33
CA ILE A 205 25.47 -0.77 19.30
C ILE A 205 25.19 -1.31 20.70
N SER A 206 24.10 -2.05 20.86
CA SER A 206 23.79 -2.85 22.04
C SER A 206 23.82 -2.05 23.35
N ASN A 207 23.44 -0.78 23.32
CA ASN A 207 23.28 0.00 24.54
C ASN A 207 21.94 -0.36 25.20
N SER A 208 21.93 -0.47 26.53
CA SER A 208 20.73 -0.81 27.29
C SER A 208 20.56 0.06 28.53
N GLY A 209 19.33 0.13 29.04
CA GLY A 209 19.01 0.87 30.26
C GLY A 209 18.06 2.03 30.01
N THR A 210 18.31 3.17 30.64
CA THR A 210 17.47 4.36 30.50
C THR A 210 18.28 5.61 30.17
N GLY A 211 17.64 6.72 29.79
CA GLY A 211 18.35 7.98 29.53
C GLY A 211 19.14 7.96 28.23
N PHE A 212 20.36 8.51 28.24
CA PHE A 212 21.17 8.74 27.03
C PHE A 212 22.43 7.88 26.99
N ASN A 213 22.40 6.74 26.29
CA ASN A 213 23.57 5.89 26.13
C ASN A 213 24.12 5.98 24.70
N THR A 214 25.37 6.40 24.53
CA THR A 214 26.02 6.55 23.22
C THR A 214 27.28 5.69 23.11
N GLY A 215 27.42 4.92 22.03
CA GLY A 215 28.58 4.09 21.76
C GLY A 215 28.23 2.60 21.72
N LEU A 216 29.04 1.75 22.36
CA LEU A 216 28.92 0.30 22.27
C LEU A 216 28.72 -0.32 23.65
N PHE A 217 27.77 -1.23 23.79
CA PHE A 217 27.58 -2.09 24.97
C PHE A 217 27.43 -1.33 26.30
N ASN A 218 27.04 -0.06 26.27
CA ASN A 218 26.83 0.66 27.52
C ASN A 218 25.54 0.22 28.20
N THR A 219 25.52 0.21 29.53
CA THR A 219 24.38 -0.23 30.33
C THR A 219 24.05 0.79 31.41
N GLY A 220 22.76 1.05 31.63
CA GLY A 220 22.29 1.97 32.67
C GLY A 220 21.92 3.34 32.11
N PHE A 221 22.34 4.42 32.75
CA PHE A 221 21.91 5.79 32.47
C PHE A 221 23.10 6.72 32.15
N ASN A 222 22.97 7.50 31.07
CA ASN A 222 23.93 8.55 30.67
C ASN A 222 25.39 8.10 30.47
N ASN A 223 25.60 7.03 29.70
CA ASN A 223 26.94 6.53 29.39
C ASN A 223 27.40 6.90 27.99
N THR A 224 28.69 7.23 27.82
CA THR A 224 29.29 7.48 26.49
C THR A 224 30.58 6.69 26.31
N GLY A 225 30.64 5.80 25.32
CA GLY A 225 31.86 5.07 24.98
C GLY A 225 31.61 3.58 24.84
N ILE A 226 32.45 2.74 25.43
CA ILE A 226 32.45 1.30 25.20
C ILE A 226 32.31 0.56 26.53
N GLY A 227 31.23 -0.18 26.72
CA GLY A 227 31.06 -1.10 27.84
C GLY A 227 30.96 -0.41 29.21
N ASN A 228 30.56 0.86 29.27
CA ASN A 228 30.37 1.52 30.56
C ASN A 228 29.07 1.07 31.22
N SER A 229 29.07 0.94 32.54
CA SER A 229 27.92 0.53 33.35
C SER A 229 27.74 1.46 34.54
N ALA A 230 26.77 2.37 34.44
CA ALA A 230 26.54 3.37 35.47
C ALA A 230 25.05 3.73 35.52
N THR A 231 24.57 4.11 36.70
CA THR A 231 23.21 4.61 36.96
C THR A 231 23.24 6.08 37.32
N ASN A 232 24.02 6.84 36.54
CA ASN A 232 24.29 8.25 36.75
C ASN A 232 23.02 9.01 37.19
N ALA A 233 23.11 9.80 38.25
CA ALA A 233 22.08 10.78 38.54
C ALA A 233 21.90 11.76 37.38
N ALA A 234 20.77 12.48 37.34
CA ALA A 234 20.57 13.54 36.36
C ALA A 234 21.79 14.49 36.32
N PHE A 235 22.30 14.77 35.13
CA PHE A 235 23.50 15.59 34.84
C PHE A 235 24.88 14.99 35.19
N THR A 236 24.95 13.76 35.68
CA THR A 236 26.23 13.01 35.72
C THR A 236 26.37 12.13 34.49
N THR A 237 27.61 11.88 34.06
CA THR A 237 27.90 11.05 32.89
C THR A 237 29.09 10.15 33.18
N THR A 238 29.05 8.93 32.65
CA THR A 238 30.20 8.03 32.66
C THR A 238 30.71 7.88 31.24
N SER A 239 32.02 8.08 31.03
CA SER A 239 32.59 8.11 29.70
C SER A 239 33.90 7.35 29.54
N GLY A 240 34.15 6.82 28.34
CA GLY A 240 35.37 6.09 28.00
C GLY A 240 35.13 4.60 27.88
N VAL A 241 35.98 3.76 28.45
CA VAL A 241 35.99 2.31 28.17
C VAL A 241 35.90 1.48 29.45
N ALA A 242 34.87 0.64 29.55
CA ALA A 242 34.70 -0.35 30.60
C ALA A 242 34.73 0.23 32.02
N ASN A 243 34.16 1.43 32.22
CA ASN A 243 33.99 2.00 33.55
C ASN A 243 32.71 1.46 34.20
N SER A 244 32.76 1.15 35.49
CA SER A 244 31.60 0.80 36.30
C SER A 244 31.47 1.77 37.47
N GLY A 245 30.29 2.36 37.65
CA GLY A 245 30.04 3.40 38.64
C GLY A 245 29.86 4.79 38.01
N ASP A 246 29.32 5.70 38.80
CA ASP A 246 28.77 6.98 38.34
C ASP A 246 29.83 8.08 38.23
N ASN A 247 29.61 9.04 37.32
CA ASN A 247 30.45 10.22 37.15
C ASN A 247 31.94 9.91 36.88
N SER A 248 32.23 8.79 36.21
CA SER A 248 33.59 8.32 35.96
C SER A 248 34.05 8.58 34.50
N SER A 249 35.35 8.82 34.30
CA SER A 249 35.95 9.03 32.98
C SER A 249 37.26 8.29 32.79
N GLY A 250 37.59 7.90 31.56
CA GLY A 250 38.82 7.17 31.24
C GLY A 250 38.55 5.69 31.00
N GLY A 251 39.23 4.76 31.65
CA GLY A 251 38.96 3.35 31.40
C GLY A 251 39.28 2.36 32.51
N PHE A 252 38.48 1.31 32.59
CA PHE A 252 38.61 0.23 33.57
C PHE A 252 38.51 0.71 35.02
N ASN A 253 37.76 1.78 35.26
CA ASN A 253 37.48 2.28 36.61
C ASN A 253 36.34 1.48 37.25
N ALA A 254 36.41 1.26 38.56
CA ALA A 254 35.40 0.52 39.32
C ALA A 254 35.01 1.32 40.58
N GLY A 255 34.13 2.29 40.41
CA GLY A 255 33.74 3.23 41.45
C GLY A 255 33.14 4.51 40.88
N ASN A 256 32.74 5.39 41.80
CA ASN A 256 32.17 6.68 41.47
C ASN A 256 33.25 7.78 41.49
N ASP A 257 33.04 8.81 40.68
CA ASP A 257 33.88 10.03 40.66
C ASP A 257 35.36 9.77 40.33
N GLN A 258 35.64 8.74 39.51
CA GLN A 258 37.00 8.35 39.13
C GLN A 258 37.40 8.94 37.77
N SER A 259 38.69 9.24 37.60
CA SER A 259 39.21 9.76 36.33
C SER A 259 40.61 9.21 36.07
N GLY A 260 40.77 8.45 35.00
CA GLY A 260 42.06 7.82 34.70
C GLY A 260 41.92 6.42 34.16
N PHE A 261 42.95 5.61 34.38
CA PHE A 261 42.96 4.21 33.98
C PHE A 261 43.24 3.32 35.19
N PHE A 262 42.38 2.33 35.40
CA PHE A 262 42.52 1.34 36.48
C PHE A 262 42.42 1.93 37.89
N ASP A 263 41.59 2.95 38.08
CA ASP A 263 41.24 3.44 39.42
C ASP A 263 40.21 2.46 40.01
N GLY A 264 40.67 1.59 40.91
CA GLY A 264 39.86 0.58 41.60
C GLY A 264 39.57 0.92 43.05
#